data_AF-A0A1F4E354-F1
#
_entry.id   AF-A0A1F4E354-F1
#
_cell.length_a   1.000
_cell.length_b   1.000
_cell.length_c   1.000
_cell.angle_alpha   90.00
_cell.angle_beta   90.00
_cell.angle_gamma   90.00
#
_symmetry.space_group_name_H-M   'P 1'
#
loop_
_entity.id
_entity.type
_entity.pdbx_description
1 polymer ?
#
loop_
_entity_poly.entity_id
_entity_poly.type
_entity_poly.pdbx_seq_one_letter_code
_entity_poly.pdbx_strand_id
1 'polypeptide(L)' 'MRKILLAVDASKGSDACVKACARIFSAAPPESVILLHVQQLGGGPTLMHDRMGDIVKAVVSKAEVPVLLAR' A
#
# COMPACT_ATOMS: atom_id res chain seq x y z
N MET A 1 13.82 -11.21 9.15
CA MET A 1 12.64 -10.33 9.12
C MET A 1 12.15 -10.24 7.67
N ARG A 2 11.01 -10.86 7.33
CA ARG A 2 10.41 -10.81 5.97
C ARG A 2 8.96 -10.35 6.03
N LYS A 3 8.70 -9.17 6.61
CA LYS A 3 7.35 -8.60 6.73
C LYS A 3 7.15 -7.52 5.67
N ILE A 4 5.92 -7.36 5.19
CA ILE A 4 5.56 -6.37 4.15
C ILE A 4 4.38 -5.55 4.62
N LEU A 5 4.39 -4.25 4.35
CA LEU A 5 3.24 -3.36 4.54
C LEU A 5 2.59 -3.04 3.19
N LEU A 6 1.30 -3.32 3.07
CA LEU A 6 0.49 -3.01 1.89
C LEU A 6 -0.52 -1.93 2.26
N ALA A 7 -0.42 -0.74 1.65
CA ALA A 7 -1.47 0.26 1.78
C ALA A 7 -2.62 -0.09 0.82
N VAL A 8 -3.82 -0.27 1.36
CA VAL A 8 -5.00 -0.67 0.59
C VAL A 8 -6.21 0.19 0.93
N ASP A 9 -7.10 0.34 -0.02
CA ASP A 9 -8.38 1.04 0.06
C ASP A 9 -9.42 0.27 -0.79
N ALA A 10 -10.61 0.84 -0.99
CA ALA A 10 -11.65 0.23 -1.84
C ALA A 10 -11.45 0.45 -3.34
N SER A 11 -10.31 1.03 -3.77
CA SER A 11 -10.04 1.33 -5.17
C SER A 11 -9.56 0.11 -5.96
N LYS A 12 -9.66 0.20 -7.28
CA LYS A 12 -9.06 -0.78 -8.20
C LYS A 12 -7.52 -0.83 -8.10
N GLY A 13 -6.89 0.27 -7.70
CA GLY A 13 -5.45 0.33 -7.47
C GLY A 13 -5.01 -0.65 -6.39
N SER A 14 -5.79 -0.75 -5.31
CA SER A 14 -5.51 -1.67 -4.20
C SER A 14 -5.55 -3.13 -4.61
N ASP A 15 -6.54 -3.54 -5.42
CA ASP A 15 -6.58 -4.89 -6.00
C ASP A 15 -5.34 -5.18 -6.87
N ALA A 16 -4.91 -4.21 -7.69
CA ALA A 16 -3.70 -4.35 -8.49
C ALA A 16 -2.43 -4.49 -7.62
N CYS A 17 -2.35 -3.77 -6.50
CA CYS A 17 -1.23 -3.85 -5.57
C CYS A 17 -1.17 -5.20 -4.83
N VAL A 18 -2.31 -5.74 -4.41
CA VAL A 18 -2.41 -7.09 -3.82
C VAL A 18 -1.92 -8.14 -4.83
N LYS A 19 -2.38 -8.07 -6.08
CA LYS A 19 -1.92 -8.96 -7.17
C LYS A 19 -0.43 -8.80 -7.44
N ALA A 20 0.09 -7.58 -7.42
CA ALA A 20 1.51 -7.33 -7.58
C ALA A 20 2.33 -7.94 -6.43
N CYS A 21 1.89 -7.78 -5.18
CA CYS A 21 2.51 -8.40 -4.02
C CYS A 21 2.54 -9.94 -4.16
N ALA A 22 1.41 -10.56 -4.50
CA ALA A 22 1.35 -12.01 -4.71
C ALA A 22 2.32 -12.50 -5.79
N ARG A 23 2.46 -11.75 -6.88
CA ARG A 23 3.37 -12.07 -7.98
C ARG A 23 4.85 -11.91 -7.59
N ILE A 24 5.21 -10.79 -6.96
CA ILE A 24 6.60 -10.49 -6.55
C ILE A 24 7.10 -11.53 -5.54
N PHE A 25 6.25 -11.91 -4.59
CA PHE A 25 6.63 -12.85 -3.52
C PHE A 25 6.18 -14.29 -3.78
N SER A 26 5.86 -14.63 -5.02
CA SER A 26 5.40 -15.96 -5.43
C SER A 26 6.39 -17.08 -5.10
N ALA A 27 7.69 -16.83 -5.34
CA ALA A 27 8.75 -17.81 -5.08
C ALA A 27 9.19 -17.87 -3.61
N ALA A 28 8.98 -16.79 -2.85
CA ALA A 28 9.39 -16.68 -1.46
C ALA A 28 8.38 -15.79 -0.71
N PRO A 29 7.30 -16.38 -0.17
CA PRO A 29 6.30 -15.63 0.56
C PRO A 29 6.91 -14.89 1.75
N PRO A 30 6.45 -13.66 2.04
CA PRO A 30 6.80 -12.99 3.28
C PRO A 30 6.28 -13.80 4.46
N GLU A 31 6.96 -13.66 5.59
CA GLU A 31 6.52 -14.19 6.88
C GLU A 31 5.19 -13.57 7.32
N SER A 32 4.96 -12.30 6.97
CA SER A 32 3.70 -11.61 7.26
C SER A 32 3.44 -10.49 6.27
N VAL A 33 2.16 -10.30 5.91
CA VAL A 33 1.69 -9.13 5.18
C VAL A 33 0.76 -8.34 6.09
N ILE A 34 1.07 -7.07 6.30
CA ILE A 34 0.27 -6.13 7.08
C ILE A 34 -0.51 -5.29 6.09
N LEU A 35 -1.84 -5.32 6.17
CA LEU A 35 -2.71 -4.49 5.36
C LEU A 35 -3.05 -3.21 6.13
N LEU A 36 -2.64 -2.06 5.62
CA LEU A 36 -2.99 -0.76 6.14
C LEU A 36 -4.15 -0.19 5.32
N HIS A 37 -5.34 -0.15 5.89
CA HIS A 37 -6.48 0.46 5.23
C HIS A 37 -6.35 1.99 5.24
N VAL A 38 -6.24 2.60 4.06
CA VAL A 38 -6.14 4.06 3.90
C VAL A 38 -7.50 4.61 3.50
N GLN A 39 -8.17 5.28 4.44
CA GLN A 39 -9.41 5.99 4.15
C GLN A 39 -9.08 7.43 3.72
N GLN A 40 -9.46 7.81 2.50
CA GLN A 40 -9.43 9.20 2.06
C GLN A 40 -10.56 9.96 2.79
N LEU A 41 -10.23 10.96 3.60
CA LEU A 41 -11.20 11.85 4.22
C LEU A 41 -11.62 12.92 3.19
N GLY A 42 -12.73 12.68 2.50
CA GLY A 42 -13.30 13.62 1.52
C GLY A 42 -14.08 12.88 0.44
N GLY A 43 -15.41 13.02 0.45
CA GLY A 43 -16.36 12.25 -0.37
C GLY A 43 -16.42 12.64 -1.85
N GLY A 44 -15.28 12.78 -2.53
CA GLY A 44 -15.25 13.01 -3.96
C GLY A 44 -13.99 12.43 -4.61
N PRO A 45 -13.99 12.17 -5.93
CA PRO A 45 -12.79 11.83 -6.67
C PRO A 45 -11.91 13.07 -6.73
N THR A 46 -11.19 13.37 -5.64
CA THR A 46 -10.21 14.44 -5.63
C THR A 46 -9.13 14.06 -6.63
N LEU A 47 -8.89 14.94 -7.60
CA LEU A 47 -7.80 14.94 -8.58
C LEU A 47 -6.38 14.97 -7.93
N MET A 48 -6.28 14.58 -6.67
CA MET A 48 -5.07 14.44 -5.86
C MET A 48 -4.50 13.00 -5.94
N HIS A 49 -4.89 12.20 -6.95
CA HIS A 49 -4.33 10.85 -7.16
C HIS A 49 -2.80 10.84 -7.34
N ASP A 50 -2.18 11.98 -7.68
CA ASP A 50 -0.73 12.11 -7.84
C ASP A 50 0.03 12.48 -6.56
N ARG A 51 -0.67 12.81 -5.46
CA ARG A 51 -0.02 13.16 -4.20
C ARG A 51 -0.18 12.01 -3.21
N MET A 52 0.92 11.27 -3.05
CA MET A 52 1.22 10.55 -1.82
C MET A 52 0.92 11.50 -0.65
N GLY A 53 -0.21 11.29 0.05
CA GLY A 53 -0.58 12.16 1.17
C GLY A 53 0.54 12.19 2.20
N ASP A 54 0.75 13.34 2.87
CA ASP A 54 1.88 13.53 3.79
C ASP A 54 1.98 12.42 4.85
N ILE A 55 0.84 11.84 5.23
CA ILE A 55 0.73 10.68 6.13
C ILE A 55 1.38 9.44 5.52
N VAL A 56 1.04 9.09 4.27
CA VAL A 56 1.60 7.93 3.58
C VAL A 56 3.12 8.12 3.41
N LYS A 57 3.56 9.33 3.06
CA LYS A 57 4.98 9.66 2.94
C LYS A 57 5.72 9.54 4.27
N ALA A 58 5.11 9.98 5.37
CA ALA A 58 5.68 9.87 6.73
C ALA A 58 5.76 8.42 7.23
N VAL A 59 4.80 7.57 6.84
CA VAL A 59 4.82 6.14 7.17
C VAL A 59 5.90 5.43 6.35
N VAL A 60 5.97 5.70 5.04
CA VAL A 60 6.97 5.10 4.14
C VAL A 60 8.38 5.49 4.54
N SER A 61 8.62 6.74 4.93
CA SER A 61 9.97 7.21 5.32
C SER A 61 10.49 6.61 6.61
N LYS A 62 9.61 6.08 7.47
CA LYS A 62 9.95 5.46 8.75
C LYS A 62 9.79 3.93 8.73
N ALA A 63 9.38 3.37 7.60
CA ALA A 63 9.15 1.94 7.49
C ALA A 63 10.51 1.20 7.44
N GLU A 64 10.74 0.33 8.42
CA GLU A 64 11.87 -0.62 8.44
C GLU A 64 11.57 -1.88 7.59
N VAL A 65 10.40 -1.91 6.95
CA VAL A 65 9.90 -3.02 6.12
C VAL A 65 9.57 -2.51 4.71
N PRO A 66 9.68 -3.35 3.67
CA PRO A 66 9.24 -3.00 2.33
C PRO A 66 7.76 -2.56 2.31
N VAL A 67 7.48 -1.42 1.66
CA VAL A 67 6.14 -0.87 1.49
C VAL A 67 5.75 -0.93 0.02
N LEU A 68 4.59 -1.53 -0.27
CA LEU A 68 3.98 -1.47 -1.60
C LEU A 68 2.78 -0.53 -1.55
N LEU A 69 2.74 0.37 -2.53
CA LEU A 69 1.71 1.39 -2.66
C LEU A 69 0.98 1.17 -3.98
N ALA A 70 -0.34 1.12 -3.90
CA ALA A 70 -1.22 1.19 -5.06
C ALA A 70 -1.30 2.63 -5.59
N ARG A 71 -1.38 2.79 -6.91
CA ARG A 71 -1.87 4.01 -7.56
C ARG A 71 -3.25 3.77 -8.13
#